data_AF-A0A521FPT4-F1
#
_entry.id   AF-A0A521FPT4-F1
#
_cell.length_a   1.000
_cell.length_b   1.000
_cell.length_c   1.000
_cell.angle_alpha   90.00
_cell.angle_beta   90.00
_cell.angle_gamma   90.00
#
_symmetry.space_group_name_H-M   'P 1'
#
loop_
_entity.id
_entity.type
_entity.pdbx_description
1 polymer ?
#
loop_
_entity_poly.entity_id
_entity_poly.type
_entity_poly.pdbx_seq_one_letter_code
_entity_poly.pdbx_strand_id
1 'polypeptide(L)'
;MGILIKKGSLGTFSGRVGSLVVSKWRDKTVAKDPPGKRKKKRKVKGETPPKQEQSLRLGLVTHFLSPFKEYIRIGLERKTRKNPAFQTAVERNLKKAVLGKYPNFTINYQKAIFSEGDLDMAWGTTLELTGPMALRITWEVPETSKIKLTGRDEACCMLYSEKKQKLVTLTGETAYRGDFEMRANFSQLFLGHTLHAWIFFVSPDGKSVSNTRYAGTVQVPEKKVAAPAIQETLPT
;
A
#
# COMPACT_ATOMS: atom_id res chain seq x y z
N MET A 1 11.36 -26.53 -22.08
CA MET A 1 10.01 -26.21 -22.61
C MET A 1 8.99 -27.03 -21.82
N GLY A 2 7.69 -26.73 -21.87
CA GLY A 2 6.70 -27.50 -21.09
C GLY A 2 5.47 -27.83 -21.91
N ILE A 3 5.03 -29.09 -21.85
CA ILE A 3 3.85 -29.58 -22.57
C ILE A 3 2.69 -29.72 -21.58
N LEU A 4 1.51 -29.27 -21.98
CA LEU A 4 0.27 -29.43 -21.24
C LEU A 4 -0.28 -30.84 -21.44
N ILE A 5 -0.46 -31.58 -20.35
CA ILE A 5 -1.03 -32.93 -20.40
C ILE A 5 -2.54 -32.82 -20.15
N LYS A 6 -3.35 -33.29 -21.11
CA LYS A 6 -4.81 -33.42 -20.93
C LYS A 6 -5.11 -34.59 -19.98
N LYS A 7 -6.13 -34.45 -19.12
CA LYS A 7 -6.53 -35.49 -18.16
C LYS A 7 -7.00 -36.75 -18.92
N GLY A 8 -6.29 -37.85 -18.77
CA GLY A 8 -6.73 -39.19 -19.19
C GLY A 8 -7.44 -39.95 -18.05
N SER A 9 -7.95 -41.15 -18.35
CA SER A 9 -8.72 -42.01 -17.43
C SER A 9 -7.96 -42.52 -16.21
N LEU A 10 -6.62 -42.42 -16.19
CA LEU A 10 -5.76 -42.95 -15.13
C LEU A 10 -5.49 -41.96 -13.97
N GLY A 11 -6.15 -40.79 -13.94
CA GLY A 11 -6.01 -39.81 -12.86
C GLY A 11 -4.78 -38.89 -12.98
N THR A 12 -4.64 -37.95 -12.04
CA THR A 12 -3.56 -36.95 -12.04
C THR A 12 -2.30 -37.49 -11.35
N PHE A 13 -1.29 -37.84 -12.15
CA PHE A 13 0.03 -38.20 -11.63
C PHE A 13 0.89 -36.97 -11.38
N SER A 14 1.61 -36.95 -10.25
CA SER A 14 2.62 -35.94 -9.92
C SER A 14 3.92 -36.62 -9.56
N GLY A 15 5.04 -36.14 -10.09
CA GLY A 15 6.35 -36.71 -9.82
C GLY A 15 7.24 -36.81 -11.05
N ARG A 16 8.36 -37.50 -10.91
CA ARG A 16 9.31 -37.73 -12.00
C ARG A 16 8.88 -38.97 -12.79
N VAL A 17 8.61 -38.79 -14.08
CA VAL A 17 8.29 -39.87 -15.02
C VAL A 17 9.41 -39.90 -16.05
N GLY A 18 10.33 -40.84 -15.89
CA GLY A 18 11.52 -40.96 -16.74
C GLY A 18 12.40 -39.69 -16.74
N SER A 19 12.56 -39.11 -17.93
CA SER A 19 13.31 -37.88 -18.18
C SER A 19 12.52 -36.59 -17.95
N LEU A 20 11.24 -36.67 -17.55
CA LEU A 20 10.36 -35.52 -17.36
C LEU A 20 9.86 -35.42 -15.92
N VAL A 21 9.60 -34.18 -15.48
CA VAL A 21 8.98 -33.87 -14.18
C VAL A 21 7.59 -33.32 -14.42
N VAL A 22 6.58 -34.03 -13.92
CA VAL A 22 5.17 -33.65 -14.01
C VAL A 22 4.78 -32.90 -12.74
N SER A 23 4.34 -31.66 -12.90
CA SER A 23 3.94 -30.78 -11.80
C SER A 23 2.62 -30.07 -12.09
N LYS A 24 1.88 -29.72 -11.03
CA LYS A 24 0.64 -28.97 -11.14
C LYS A 24 0.94 -27.47 -11.09
N TRP A 25 0.56 -26.72 -12.12
CA TRP A 25 0.72 -25.27 -12.15
C TRP A 25 -0.60 -24.63 -12.57
N ARG A 26 -1.16 -23.77 -11.71
CA ARG A 26 -2.47 -23.10 -11.92
C ARG A 26 -3.57 -24.09 -12.37
N ASP A 27 -3.69 -25.20 -11.65
CA ASP A 27 -4.62 -26.31 -11.94
C ASP A 27 -4.46 -27.05 -13.28
N LYS A 28 -3.40 -26.76 -14.03
CA LYS A 28 -3.01 -27.52 -15.22
C LYS A 28 -1.84 -28.44 -14.90
N THR A 29 -1.88 -29.66 -15.43
CA THR A 29 -0.78 -30.61 -15.35
C THR A 29 0.24 -30.28 -16.43
N VAL A 30 1.47 -29.96 -16.03
CA VAL A 30 2.56 -29.57 -16.94
C VAL A 30 3.72 -30.54 -16.76
N ALA A 31 4.17 -31.15 -17.86
CA ALA A 31 5.44 -31.86 -17.91
C ALA A 31 6.55 -30.89 -18.33
N LYS A 32 7.65 -30.87 -17.57
CA LYS A 32 8.84 -30.06 -17.84
C LYS A 32 10.07 -30.94 -17.80
N ASP A 33 11.08 -30.59 -18.57
CA ASP A 33 12.41 -31.16 -18.38
C ASP A 33 12.87 -30.91 -16.94
N PRO A 34 13.55 -31.88 -16.30
CA PRO A 34 14.13 -31.69 -14.98
C PRO A 34 15.07 -30.48 -15.04
N PRO A 35 15.10 -29.66 -13.98
CA PRO A 35 16.03 -28.53 -13.94
C PRO A 35 17.45 -29.08 -14.14
N GLY A 36 18.08 -28.73 -15.26
CA GLY A 36 19.46 -29.09 -15.51
C GLY A 36 20.31 -28.64 -14.32
N LYS A 37 21.29 -29.45 -13.92
CA LYS A 37 22.24 -29.09 -12.85
C LYS A 37 22.75 -27.69 -13.18
N ARG A 38 22.38 -26.70 -12.36
CA ARG A 38 22.87 -25.33 -12.53
C ARG A 38 24.39 -25.42 -12.51
N LYS A 39 25.04 -25.26 -13.67
CA LYS A 39 26.47 -24.89 -13.68
C LYS A 39 26.50 -23.63 -12.83
N LYS A 40 27.11 -23.68 -11.64
CA LYS A 40 27.45 -22.50 -10.85
C LYS A 40 28.31 -21.65 -11.78
N LYS A 41 27.69 -20.80 -12.60
CA LYS A 41 28.41 -19.71 -13.24
C LYS A 41 28.97 -18.95 -12.04
N ARG A 42 30.30 -18.99 -11.87
CA ARG A 42 31.04 -18.16 -10.91
C ARG A 42 30.30 -16.83 -10.86
N LYS A 43 29.85 -16.41 -9.67
CA LYS A 43 29.33 -15.06 -9.48
C LYS A 43 30.42 -14.14 -9.99
N VAL A 44 30.28 -13.65 -11.22
CA VAL A 44 31.09 -12.56 -11.73
C VAL A 44 30.80 -11.45 -10.74
N LYS A 45 31.87 -10.97 -10.11
CA LYS A 45 31.91 -10.04 -8.98
C LYS A 45 31.47 -8.65 -9.49
N GLY A 46 30.22 -8.58 -9.90
CA GLY A 46 29.65 -7.57 -10.78
C GLY A 46 28.35 -8.10 -11.35
N GLU A 47 27.35 -8.30 -10.49
CA GLU A 47 25.97 -8.35 -11.00
C GLU A 47 25.75 -7.08 -11.79
N THR A 48 25.33 -7.23 -13.04
CA THR A 48 25.14 -6.16 -14.00
C THR A 48 24.41 -4.99 -13.33
N PRO A 49 24.95 -3.75 -13.32
CA PRO A 49 24.34 -2.59 -12.65
C PRO A 49 22.82 -2.45 -12.85
N PRO A 50 22.23 -2.71 -14.04
CA PRO A 50 20.78 -2.65 -14.22
C PRO A 50 19.99 -3.68 -13.40
N LYS A 51 20.54 -4.86 -13.09
CA LYS A 51 19.86 -5.87 -12.24
C LYS A 51 19.86 -5.46 -10.77
N GLN A 52 20.95 -4.87 -10.30
CA GLN A 52 21.05 -4.38 -8.93
C GLN A 52 20.13 -3.18 -8.71
N GLU A 53 20.11 -2.25 -9.66
CA GLU A 53 19.18 -1.12 -9.66
C GLU A 53 17.71 -1.56 -9.58
N GLN A 54 17.30 -2.50 -10.44
CA GLN A 54 15.94 -3.03 -10.40
C GLN A 54 15.61 -3.71 -9.06
N SER A 55 16.54 -4.48 -8.51
CA SER A 55 16.38 -5.15 -7.21
C SER A 55 16.22 -4.15 -6.07
N LEU A 56 17.03 -3.09 -6.03
CA LEU A 56 16.96 -2.04 -5.01
C LEU A 56 15.63 -1.27 -5.08
N ARG A 57 15.21 -0.87 -6.29
CA ARG A 57 13.92 -0.17 -6.48
C ARG A 57 12.74 -1.05 -6.07
N LEU A 58 12.77 -2.33 -6.46
CA LEU A 58 11.73 -3.29 -6.08
C LEU A 58 11.69 -3.49 -4.55
N GLY A 59 12.84 -3.68 -3.91
CA GLY A 59 12.96 -3.84 -2.46
C GLY A 59 12.39 -2.64 -1.70
N LEU A 60 12.74 -1.43 -2.14
CA LEU A 60 12.25 -0.19 -1.54
C LEU A 60 10.73 -0.03 -1.67
N VAL A 61 10.16 -0.25 -2.86
CA VAL A 61 8.70 -0.15 -3.07
C VAL A 61 7.95 -1.24 -2.31
N THR A 62 8.43 -2.48 -2.36
CA THR A 62 7.79 -3.60 -1.65
C THR A 62 7.83 -3.42 -0.13
N HIS A 63 8.92 -2.88 0.42
CA HIS A 63 9.00 -2.54 1.83
C HIS A 63 7.99 -1.46 2.21
N PHE A 64 7.91 -0.38 1.41
CA PHE A 64 6.96 0.70 1.63
C PHE A 64 5.50 0.27 1.52
N LEU A 65 5.15 -0.59 0.56
CA LEU A 65 3.77 -1.04 0.37
C LEU A 65 3.36 -2.16 1.34
N SER A 66 4.30 -2.84 1.98
CA SER A 66 4.01 -3.99 2.85
C SER A 66 3.03 -3.69 4.00
N PRO A 67 3.08 -2.54 4.68
CA PRO A 67 2.10 -2.17 5.71
C PRO A 67 0.69 -1.90 5.15
N PHE A 68 0.55 -1.62 3.85
CA PHE A 68 -0.72 -1.23 3.23
C PHE A 68 -1.44 -2.39 2.53
N LYS A 69 -1.03 -3.64 2.77
CA LYS A 69 -1.56 -4.81 2.04
C LYS A 69 -3.08 -4.92 2.07
N GLU A 70 -3.71 -4.59 3.19
CA GLU A 70 -5.17 -4.64 3.34
C GLU A 70 -5.87 -3.56 2.51
N TYR A 71 -5.38 -2.31 2.57
CA TYR A 71 -5.89 -1.21 1.76
C TYR A 71 -5.67 -1.43 0.27
N ILE A 72 -4.49 -1.92 -0.12
CA ILE A 72 -4.17 -2.28 -1.51
C ILE A 72 -5.08 -3.40 -2.00
N ARG A 73 -5.40 -4.35 -1.13
CA ARG A 73 -6.34 -5.42 -1.47
C ARG A 73 -7.69 -4.80 -1.82
N ILE A 74 -8.26 -3.95 -0.96
CA ILE A 74 -9.55 -3.27 -1.20
C ILE A 74 -9.46 -2.41 -2.47
N GLY A 75 -8.44 -1.57 -2.57
CA GLY A 75 -8.31 -0.52 -3.57
C GLY A 75 -7.95 -0.96 -4.99
N LEU A 76 -7.49 -2.20 -5.18
CA LEU A 76 -7.13 -2.74 -6.50
C LEU A 76 -7.79 -4.09 -6.78
N GLU A 77 -8.82 -4.48 -6.01
CA GLU A 77 -9.53 -5.76 -6.24
C GLU A 77 -10.42 -5.71 -7.49
N ARG A 78 -9.83 -5.86 -8.67
CA ARG A 78 -10.57 -6.24 -9.88
C ARG A 78 -10.50 -7.74 -10.08
N LYS A 79 -11.54 -8.45 -9.61
CA LYS A 79 -11.99 -9.80 -10.04
C LYS A 79 -10.90 -10.77 -10.52
N THR A 80 -9.76 -10.89 -9.83
CA THR A 80 -8.72 -11.86 -10.22
C THR A 80 -8.22 -12.62 -9.01
N ARG A 81 -8.35 -13.95 -9.10
CA ARG A 81 -8.08 -14.90 -8.03
C ARG A 81 -6.58 -14.91 -7.66
N LYS A 82 -6.27 -14.52 -6.42
CA LYS A 82 -5.00 -14.63 -5.66
C LYS A 82 -3.83 -13.70 -6.02
N ASN A 83 -3.55 -12.76 -5.12
CA ASN A 83 -2.35 -11.90 -5.05
C ASN A 83 -2.00 -10.96 -6.23
N PRO A 84 -2.87 -10.65 -7.23
CA PRO A 84 -2.51 -9.68 -8.26
C PRO A 84 -2.51 -8.24 -7.74
N ALA A 85 -3.41 -7.88 -6.79
CA ALA A 85 -3.57 -6.51 -6.32
C ALA A 85 -2.25 -5.91 -5.77
N PHE A 86 -1.54 -6.65 -4.90
CA PHE A 86 -0.26 -6.21 -4.36
C PHE A 86 0.83 -6.09 -5.44
N GLN A 87 0.90 -7.03 -6.38
CA GLN A 87 1.87 -6.97 -7.47
C GLN A 87 1.57 -5.81 -8.42
N THR A 88 0.31 -5.55 -8.72
CA THR A 88 -0.14 -4.39 -9.49
C THR A 88 0.24 -3.10 -8.78
N ALA A 89 0.01 -2.98 -7.47
CA ALA A 89 0.43 -1.81 -6.70
C ALA A 89 1.94 -1.60 -6.78
N VAL A 90 2.74 -2.66 -6.63
CA VAL A 90 4.20 -2.59 -6.76
C VAL A 90 4.59 -2.09 -8.16
N GLU A 91 4.01 -2.63 -9.23
CA GLU A 91 4.32 -2.21 -10.59
C GLU A 91 3.97 -0.73 -10.84
N ARG A 92 2.79 -0.29 -10.39
CA ARG A 92 2.33 1.10 -10.57
C ARG A 92 3.21 2.08 -9.80
N ASN A 93 3.56 1.77 -8.55
CA ASN A 93 4.43 2.61 -7.74
C ASN A 93 5.88 2.61 -8.23
N LEU A 94 6.38 1.47 -8.74
CA LEU A 94 7.71 1.41 -9.33
C LEU A 94 7.86 2.36 -10.54
N LYS A 95 6.77 2.56 -11.31
CA LYS A 95 6.74 3.45 -12.48
C LYS A 95 6.51 4.92 -12.12
N LYS A 96 5.74 5.23 -11.07
CA LYS A 96 5.27 6.60 -10.78
C LYS A 96 5.83 7.23 -9.51
N ALA A 97 6.15 6.43 -8.49
CA ALA A 97 6.47 6.89 -7.13
C ALA A 97 7.95 6.77 -6.77
N VAL A 98 8.80 6.16 -7.59
CA VAL A 98 10.24 6.08 -7.32
C VAL A 98 10.95 7.29 -7.92
N LEU A 99 11.66 8.04 -7.08
CA LEU A 99 12.56 9.11 -7.47
C LEU A 99 14.02 8.71 -7.23
N GLY A 100 14.92 9.42 -7.88
CA GLY A 100 16.37 9.27 -7.71
C GLY A 100 17.05 8.53 -8.85
N LYS A 101 18.38 8.48 -8.76
CA LYS A 101 19.27 7.76 -9.67
C LYS A 101 20.07 6.78 -8.84
N TYR A 102 20.43 5.65 -9.45
CA TYR A 102 21.30 4.68 -8.79
C TYR A 102 22.52 5.36 -8.15
N PRO A 103 22.88 5.04 -6.89
CA PRO A 103 22.27 4.04 -6.00
C PRO A 103 21.18 4.58 -5.05
N ASN A 104 20.92 5.89 -5.05
CA ASN A 104 20.04 6.54 -4.07
C ASN A 104 18.61 6.68 -4.63
N PHE A 105 17.72 5.79 -4.20
CA PHE A 105 16.30 5.85 -4.52
C PHE A 105 15.49 6.34 -3.32
N THR A 106 14.49 7.18 -3.59
CA THR A 106 13.54 7.69 -2.59
C THR A 106 12.11 7.55 -3.09
N ILE A 107 11.15 7.57 -2.16
CA ILE A 107 9.73 7.44 -2.47
C ILE A 107 9.12 8.84 -2.57
N ASN A 108 8.45 9.11 -3.67
CA ASN A 108 7.55 10.23 -3.78
C ASN A 108 6.18 9.84 -3.20
N TYR A 109 5.94 10.26 -1.96
CA TYR A 109 4.68 10.01 -1.25
C TYR A 109 3.46 10.61 -1.96
N GLN A 110 3.61 11.74 -2.66
CA GLN A 110 2.49 12.39 -3.38
C GLN A 110 2.01 11.55 -4.58
N LYS A 111 2.91 10.78 -5.19
CA LYS A 111 2.63 9.93 -6.36
C LYS A 111 2.37 8.46 -5.99
N ALA A 112 2.32 8.15 -4.70
CA ALA A 112 2.02 6.80 -4.23
C ALA A 112 0.57 6.42 -4.57
N ILE A 113 0.37 5.22 -5.10
CA ILE A 113 -0.92 4.69 -5.53
C ILE A 113 -1.24 3.44 -4.73
N PHE A 114 -2.37 3.46 -4.03
CA PHE A 114 -2.88 2.30 -3.28
C PHE A 114 -4.17 1.75 -3.88
N SER A 115 -4.93 2.60 -4.57
CA SER A 115 -6.19 2.29 -5.22
C SER A 115 -6.29 2.97 -6.57
N GLU A 116 -6.87 2.26 -7.55
CA GLU A 116 -7.12 2.75 -8.90
C GLU A 116 -8.44 2.13 -9.39
N GLY A 117 -9.39 2.98 -9.76
CA GLY A 117 -10.72 2.55 -10.17
C GLY A 117 -11.52 3.65 -10.86
N ASP A 118 -12.80 3.36 -11.10
CA ASP A 118 -13.66 4.20 -11.94
C ASP A 118 -14.47 5.24 -11.12
N LEU A 119 -14.41 5.20 -9.78
CA LEU A 119 -15.03 6.24 -8.97
C LEU A 119 -14.18 7.52 -8.98
N ASP A 120 -14.88 8.65 -8.91
CA ASP A 120 -14.25 9.96 -8.76
C ASP A 120 -13.41 10.03 -7.48
N MET A 121 -12.19 10.55 -7.62
CA MET A 121 -11.26 10.77 -6.51
C MET A 121 -11.71 11.92 -5.60
N ALA A 122 -11.12 12.03 -4.41
CA ALA A 122 -11.32 13.18 -3.54
C ALA A 122 -10.70 14.46 -4.15
N TRP A 123 -11.45 15.55 -4.11
CA TRP A 123 -10.99 16.89 -4.51
C TRP A 123 -10.71 17.75 -3.28
N GLY A 124 -9.92 18.81 -3.44
CA GLY A 124 -9.73 19.81 -2.38
C GLY A 124 -9.32 19.25 -1.01
N THR A 125 -8.56 18.15 -0.96
CA THR A 125 -8.28 17.47 0.31
C THR A 125 -7.41 18.31 1.22
N THR A 126 -7.87 18.55 2.44
CA THR A 126 -7.11 19.22 3.50
C THR A 126 -6.96 18.31 4.72
N LEU A 127 -5.83 18.47 5.41
CA LEU A 127 -5.42 17.67 6.55
C LEU A 127 -5.11 18.60 7.72
N GLU A 128 -5.89 18.50 8.78
CA GLU A 128 -5.78 19.35 9.96
C GLU A 128 -5.64 18.52 11.23
N LEU A 129 -4.89 19.06 12.19
CA LEU A 129 -4.72 18.46 13.51
C LEU A 129 -5.62 19.20 14.48
N THR A 130 -6.75 18.60 14.87
CA THR A 130 -7.74 19.21 15.77
C THR A 130 -7.36 19.09 17.24
N GLY A 131 -6.42 18.20 17.56
CA GLY A 131 -5.90 17.99 18.91
C GLY A 131 -4.62 17.16 18.89
N PRO A 132 -3.96 16.91 20.03
CA PRO A 132 -2.64 16.26 20.07
C PRO A 132 -2.61 14.86 19.44
N MET A 133 -3.75 14.18 19.41
CA MET A 133 -3.92 12.83 18.86
C MET A 133 -5.15 12.72 17.95
N ALA A 134 -5.72 13.86 17.56
CA ALA A 134 -6.96 13.94 16.78
C ALA A 134 -6.70 14.64 15.45
N LEU A 135 -7.18 14.03 14.38
CA LEU A 135 -6.98 14.46 13.01
C LEU A 135 -8.33 14.64 12.34
N ARG A 136 -8.44 15.70 11.53
CA ARG A 136 -9.58 15.95 10.65
C ARG A 136 -9.07 16.02 9.22
N ILE A 137 -9.66 15.18 8.37
CA ILE A 137 -9.46 15.23 6.93
C ILE A 137 -10.76 15.75 6.33
N THR A 138 -10.67 16.79 5.50
CA THR A 138 -11.83 17.26 4.74
C THR A 138 -11.56 17.15 3.25
N TRP A 139 -12.62 16.99 2.46
CA TRP A 139 -12.54 16.90 1.01
C TRP A 139 -13.76 17.54 0.37
N GLU A 140 -13.57 17.93 -0.88
CA GLU A 140 -14.61 18.46 -1.73
C GLU A 140 -15.09 17.38 -2.71
N VAL A 141 -16.35 17.48 -3.09
CA VAL A 141 -16.96 16.66 -4.14
C VAL A 141 -17.41 17.61 -5.24
N PRO A 142 -16.97 17.42 -6.50
CA PRO A 142 -17.38 18.32 -7.58
C PRO A 142 -18.89 18.21 -7.80
N GLU A 143 -19.52 19.34 -8.10
CA GLU A 143 -20.97 19.49 -8.26
C GLU A 143 -21.55 18.60 -9.39
N THR A 144 -20.71 18.18 -10.33
CA THR A 144 -21.04 17.23 -11.41
C THR A 144 -21.19 15.78 -10.94
N SER A 145 -20.76 15.46 -9.72
CA SER A 145 -20.90 14.12 -9.14
C SER A 145 -22.35 13.86 -8.75
N LYS A 146 -22.91 12.68 -9.02
CA LYS A 146 -24.25 12.31 -8.54
C LYS A 146 -24.25 12.03 -7.04
N ILE A 147 -24.17 13.08 -6.22
CA ILE A 147 -24.02 13.05 -4.75
C ILE A 147 -25.03 12.10 -4.07
N LYS A 148 -26.26 11.97 -4.58
CA LYS A 148 -27.32 11.13 -3.98
C LYS A 148 -27.04 9.61 -4.02
N LEU A 149 -26.27 9.10 -5.00
CA LEU A 149 -25.83 7.69 -5.01
C LEU A 149 -24.40 7.53 -4.51
N THR A 150 -23.55 8.54 -4.74
CA THR A 150 -22.10 8.53 -4.45
C THR A 150 -21.78 8.91 -2.99
N GLY A 151 -22.72 9.52 -2.26
CA GLY A 151 -22.50 9.98 -0.88
C GLY A 151 -22.36 8.84 0.15
N ARG A 152 -22.79 7.62 -0.18
CA ARG A 152 -22.65 6.44 0.71
C ARG A 152 -21.33 5.70 0.53
N ASP A 153 -20.45 6.14 -0.35
CA ASP A 153 -19.13 5.52 -0.50
C ASP A 153 -18.33 5.69 0.80
N GLU A 154 -17.77 4.62 1.33
CA GLU A 154 -16.94 4.68 2.54
C GLU A 154 -15.60 5.38 2.25
N ALA A 155 -15.23 6.33 3.09
CA ALA A 155 -13.96 7.04 3.00
C ALA A 155 -12.85 6.25 3.69
N CYS A 156 -11.96 5.65 2.90
CA CYS A 156 -10.79 4.93 3.38
C CYS A 156 -9.59 5.88 3.46
N CYS A 157 -9.14 6.16 4.68
CA CYS A 157 -7.96 6.97 4.93
C CYS A 157 -6.79 6.14 5.46
N MET A 158 -5.58 6.54 5.09
CA MET A 158 -4.34 5.90 5.50
C MET A 158 -3.35 6.96 5.98
N LEU A 159 -2.71 6.70 7.11
CA LEU A 159 -1.64 7.53 7.66
C LEU A 159 -0.34 6.74 7.72
N TYR A 160 0.76 7.34 7.28
CA TYR A 160 2.09 6.74 7.32
C TYR A 160 3.08 7.63 8.03
N SER A 161 3.85 7.04 8.95
CA SER A 161 4.96 7.73 9.60
C SER A 161 6.26 7.45 8.86
N GLU A 162 6.91 8.49 8.34
CA GLU A 162 8.21 8.38 7.67
C GLU A 162 9.29 7.86 8.63
N LYS A 163 9.34 8.40 9.85
CA LYS A 163 10.34 8.05 10.88
C LYS A 163 10.28 6.59 11.33
N LYS A 164 9.07 6.03 11.48
CA LYS A 164 8.86 4.62 11.88
C LYS A 164 8.70 3.66 10.72
N GLN A 165 8.54 4.18 9.50
CA GLN A 165 8.23 3.43 8.29
C GLN A 165 7.05 2.47 8.46
N LYS A 166 6.02 2.90 9.21
CA LYS A 166 4.85 2.08 9.56
C LYS A 166 3.55 2.85 9.29
N LEU A 167 2.53 2.07 8.95
CA LEU A 167 1.16 2.55 8.94
C LEU A 167 0.73 2.90 10.36
N VAL A 168 0.06 4.04 10.50
CA VAL A 168 -0.59 4.48 11.74
C VAL A 168 -2.01 3.91 11.75
N THR A 169 -2.34 3.16 12.80
CA THR A 169 -3.71 2.72 13.02
C THR A 169 -4.57 3.91 13.41
N LEU A 170 -5.62 4.15 12.62
CA LEU A 170 -6.64 5.13 12.89
C LEU A 170 -7.77 4.50 13.69
N THR A 171 -8.31 5.23 14.66
CA THR A 171 -9.51 4.86 15.42
C THR A 171 -10.50 6.01 15.34
N GLY A 172 -11.68 5.75 14.83
CA GLY A 172 -12.69 6.77 14.61
C GLY A 172 -13.96 6.15 14.04
N GLU A 173 -14.95 7.00 13.82
CA GLU A 173 -16.18 6.61 13.14
C GLU A 173 -15.92 6.42 11.64
N THR A 174 -16.64 5.49 11.03
CA THR A 174 -16.64 5.34 9.58
C THR A 174 -17.23 6.60 8.96
N ALA A 175 -16.44 7.32 8.18
CA ALA A 175 -16.93 8.45 7.40
C ALA A 175 -17.33 7.99 6.01
N TYR A 176 -18.38 8.61 5.49
CA TYR A 176 -18.84 8.44 4.12
C TYR A 176 -18.47 9.65 3.29
N ARG A 177 -18.37 9.45 1.97
CA ARG A 177 -18.03 10.49 1.01
C ARG A 177 -18.96 11.72 1.11
N GLY A 178 -20.22 11.51 1.47
CA GLY A 178 -21.23 12.55 1.68
C GLY A 178 -21.08 13.34 2.99
N ASP A 179 -20.22 12.91 3.90
CA ASP A 179 -19.98 13.63 5.16
C ASP A 179 -19.00 14.81 4.97
N PHE A 180 -18.24 14.81 3.86
CA PHE A 180 -17.21 15.81 3.51
C PHE A 180 -16.05 15.95 4.51
N GLU A 181 -16.14 15.26 5.65
CA GLU A 181 -15.11 15.19 6.67
C GLU A 181 -14.98 13.80 7.26
N MET A 182 -13.76 13.46 7.69
CA MET A 182 -13.48 12.31 8.52
C MET A 182 -12.68 12.76 9.73
N ARG A 183 -13.10 12.30 10.91
CA ARG A 183 -12.39 12.51 12.18
C ARG A 183 -11.79 11.19 12.62
N ALA A 184 -10.48 11.19 12.87
CA ALA A 184 -9.78 10.00 13.31
C ALA A 184 -8.77 10.34 14.39
N ASN A 185 -8.65 9.45 15.36
CA ASN A 185 -7.64 9.48 16.40
C ASN A 185 -6.52 8.48 16.08
N PHE A 186 -5.33 8.74 16.59
CA PHE A 186 -4.19 7.84 16.47
C PHE A 186 -3.42 7.73 17.79
N SER A 187 -2.60 6.68 17.93
CA SER A 187 -1.87 6.41 19.17
C SER A 187 -0.76 7.44 19.45
N GLN A 188 -0.50 7.71 20.73
CA GLN A 188 0.59 8.58 21.21
C GLN A 188 1.99 8.13 20.77
N LEU A 189 2.11 6.91 20.25
CA LEU A 189 3.34 6.37 19.67
C LEU A 189 3.88 7.19 18.49
N PHE A 190 3.10 8.11 17.92
CA PHE A 190 3.47 8.93 16.76
C PHE A 190 3.64 10.42 17.08
N LEU A 191 3.72 10.80 18.36
CA LEU A 191 4.06 12.17 18.76
C LEU A 191 5.47 12.54 18.25
N GLY A 192 5.64 13.75 17.72
CA GLY A 192 6.90 14.23 17.13
C GLY A 192 7.22 13.65 15.75
N HIS A 193 6.27 12.99 15.09
CA HIS A 193 6.48 12.39 13.77
C HIS A 193 5.75 13.18 12.68
N THR A 194 6.36 13.21 11.49
CA THR A 194 5.67 13.63 10.27
C THR A 194 4.84 12.47 9.74
N LEU A 195 3.54 12.73 9.57
CA LEU A 195 2.56 11.79 9.04
C LEU A 195 2.13 12.21 7.65
N HIS A 196 2.17 11.26 6.71
CA HIS A 196 1.63 11.42 5.36
C HIS A 196 0.24 10.79 5.30
N ALA A 197 -0.72 11.51 4.71
CA ALA A 197 -2.10 11.08 4.61
C ALA A 197 -2.51 10.81 3.15
N TRP A 198 -3.25 9.73 2.93
CA TRP A 198 -3.93 9.44 1.68
C TRP A 198 -5.38 9.06 1.94
N ILE A 199 -6.24 9.36 0.97
CA ILE A 199 -7.67 9.04 0.99
C ILE A 199 -8.09 8.42 -0.35
N PHE A 200 -9.01 7.46 -0.28
CA PHE A 200 -9.76 6.95 -1.42
C PHE A 200 -11.14 6.50 -0.96
N PHE A 201 -12.07 6.34 -1.89
CA PHE A 201 -13.45 5.95 -1.62
C PHE A 201 -13.72 4.52 -2.08
N VAL A 202 -14.59 3.83 -1.35
CA VAL A 202 -15.04 2.48 -1.65
C VAL A 202 -16.56 2.47 -1.69
N SER A 203 -17.13 1.97 -2.78
CA SER A 203 -18.58 1.82 -2.90
C SER A 203 -19.15 0.88 -1.83
N PRO A 204 -20.39 1.07 -1.35
CA PRO A 204 -21.02 0.17 -0.35
C PRO A 204 -20.99 -1.32 -0.74
N ASP A 205 -21.04 -1.61 -2.04
CA ASP A 205 -20.95 -2.97 -2.58
C ASP A 205 -19.54 -3.57 -2.51
N GLY A 206 -18.51 -2.77 -2.19
CA GLY A 206 -17.09 -3.14 -2.24
C GLY A 206 -16.56 -3.41 -3.66
N LYS A 207 -17.35 -3.11 -4.71
CA LYS A 207 -17.02 -3.47 -6.10
C LYS A 207 -16.31 -2.37 -6.89
N SER A 208 -16.50 -1.12 -6.47
CA SER A 208 -15.98 0.07 -7.14
C SER A 208 -15.18 0.89 -6.14
N VAL A 209 -14.06 1.43 -6.60
CA VAL A 209 -13.11 2.18 -5.78
C VAL A 209 -12.65 3.42 -6.54
N SER A 210 -12.25 4.47 -5.81
CA SER A 210 -11.70 5.68 -6.41
C SER A 210 -10.19 5.63 -6.53
N ASN A 211 -9.63 6.50 -7.37
CA ASN A 211 -8.19 6.70 -7.37
C ASN A 211 -7.71 7.28 -6.03
N THR A 212 -6.52 6.86 -5.59
CA THR A 212 -5.85 7.42 -4.40
C THR A 212 -5.57 8.91 -4.58
N ARG A 213 -5.95 9.70 -3.56
CA ARG A 213 -5.58 11.10 -3.44
C ARG A 213 -4.64 11.30 -2.25
N TYR A 214 -3.59 12.09 -2.45
CA TYR A 214 -2.71 12.52 -1.38
C TYR A 214 -3.34 13.71 -0.65
N ALA A 215 -3.57 13.57 0.66
CA ALA A 215 -4.24 14.58 1.49
C ALA A 215 -3.26 15.55 2.17
N GLY A 216 -1.96 15.26 2.16
CA GLY A 216 -0.92 16.15 2.68
C GLY A 216 -0.05 15.53 3.78
N THR A 217 0.68 16.39 4.47
CA THR A 217 1.50 16.04 5.64
C THR A 217 1.04 16.80 6.87
N VAL A 218 1.08 16.13 8.02
CA VAL A 218 0.91 16.78 9.33
C VAL A 218 2.11 16.45 10.21
N GLN A 219 2.61 17.46 10.94
CA GLN A 219 3.58 17.23 12.01
C GLN A 219 2.83 17.14 13.33
N VAL A 220 3.00 16.02 14.03
CA VAL A 220 2.38 15.83 15.33
C VAL A 220 3.26 16.48 16.40
N PRO A 221 2.72 17.37 17.25
CA PRO A 221 3.52 18.02 18.30
C PRO A 221 4.09 16.98 19.27
N GLU A 222 5.34 17.20 19.71
CA GLU A 222 5.92 16.39 20.78
C GLU A 222 5.18 16.65 22.10
N LYS A 223 5.08 15.61 22.94
CA LYS A 223 4.57 15.79 24.30
C LYS A 223 5.50 16.75 25.02
N LYS A 224 5.10 18.01 25.21
CA LYS A 224 5.75 18.88 26.18
C LYS A 224 5.60 18.20 27.53
N VAL A 225 6.69 17.60 28.03
CA VAL A 225 6.81 17.22 29.44
C VAL A 225 6.69 18.53 30.20
N ALA A 226 5.55 18.76 30.85
CA ALA A 226 5.43 19.84 31.80
C ALA A 226 6.49 19.59 32.87
N ALA A 227 7.52 20.45 32.92
CA ALA A 227 8.48 20.46 34.00
C ALA A 227 7.69 20.61 35.32
N PRO A 228 7.99 19.85 36.38
CA PRO A 228 7.35 20.06 37.67
C PRO A 228 7.71 21.47 38.12
N ALA A 229 6.68 22.29 38.40
CA ALA A 229 6.86 23.57 39.05
C ALA A 229 7.52 23.33 40.41
N ILE A 230 8.80 23.63 40.51
CA ILE A 230 9.48 23.76 41.80
C ILE A 230 8.85 25.00 42.45
N GLN A 231 7.96 24.78 43.40
CA GLN A 231 7.51 25.82 44.31
C GLN A 231 8.73 26.19 45.17
N GLU A 232 9.36 27.31 44.85
CA GLU A 232 10.30 27.96 45.77
C GLU A 232 9.50 28.43 47.00
N THR A 233 9.59 27.65 48.07
CA THR A 233 9.23 28.11 49.41
C THR A 233 10.26 29.15 49.85
N LEU A 234 9.83 30.41 49.94
CA LEU A 234 10.57 31.49 50.59
C LEU A 234 10.68 31.21 52.11
N PRO A 235 11.87 31.30 52.73
CA PRO A 235 11.97 31.39 54.18
C PRO A 235 11.81 32.84 54.65
N THR A 236 11.01 33.01 55.70
CA THR A 236 10.89 34.25 56.51
C THR A 236 11.95 34.26 57.59
#